data_AF-I2Q8J8-F1
#
_entry.id   AF-I2Q8J8-F1
#
_cell.length_a   1.000
_cell.length_b   1.000
_cell.length_c   1.000
_cell.angle_alpha   90.00
_cell.angle_beta   90.00
_cell.angle_gamma   90.00
#
_symmetry.space_group_name_H-M   'P 1'
#
loop_
_entity.id
_entity.type
_entity.pdbx_description
1 polymer ?
#
loop_
_entity_poly.entity_id
_entity_poly.type
_entity_poly.pdbx_seq_one_letter_code
_entity_poly.pdbx_strand_id
1 'polypeptide(L)'
;MTLISNLQTGAEIGSGYFGKVHEGTDDVHGKVAVKIFTRKPSEADADWQERKKGLLAEGQRLSRAEHTNVLKVHGLLESQTSDAVHLVMDYCPGGCLQKKFEAGPMALADARRYATHVTMGLAALHARGMIHRDIKPGNILLNKHGAAQLGDFGLVTDNIIVAYASGQGYSDHLPPEVLNGGGTSVKSDVWALGMTIYRLLHGAEWYSRLPKPRHVAGRGGFAKHLPFLPDKVSWTCLHKNRKYFVEWEMVGADLYNWSAWSEPTGKGNRRSFGSSNGVSYDTADRELVATFAKIG
;
A
#
# COMPACT_ATOMS: atom_id res chain seq x y z
N MET A 1 -24.24 4.82 36.91
CA MET A 1 -24.69 4.36 35.59
C MET A 1 -23.47 4.40 34.69
N THR A 2 -22.91 3.25 34.32
CA THR A 2 -21.75 3.21 33.44
C THR A 2 -22.27 3.30 32.00
N LEU A 3 -21.96 4.39 31.31
CA LEU A 3 -22.30 4.54 29.89
C LEU A 3 -21.42 3.57 29.09
N ILE A 4 -22.03 2.64 28.36
CA ILE A 4 -21.31 1.68 27.53
C ILE A 4 -21.58 2.02 26.06
N SER A 5 -20.53 2.05 25.24
CA SER A 5 -20.64 2.27 23.79
C SER A 5 -21.59 1.26 23.16
N ASN A 6 -22.56 1.74 22.37
CA ASN A 6 -23.48 0.93 21.58
C ASN A 6 -22.85 0.55 20.22
N LEU A 7 -21.57 0.17 20.21
CA LEU A 7 -20.86 -0.19 18.99
C LEU A 7 -21.53 -1.39 18.31
N GLN A 8 -22.01 -1.19 17.09
CA GLN A 8 -22.59 -2.24 16.25
C GLN A 8 -21.60 -2.61 15.16
N THR A 9 -21.23 -3.89 15.07
CA THR A 9 -20.38 -4.42 13.99
C THR A 9 -21.23 -4.98 12.86
N GLY A 10 -20.80 -4.72 11.63
CA GLY A 10 -21.46 -5.12 10.40
C GLY A 10 -20.60 -6.07 9.56
N ALA A 11 -20.68 -5.89 8.23
CA ALA A 11 -19.99 -6.74 7.27
C ALA A 11 -18.46 -6.69 7.42
N GLU A 12 -17.81 -7.80 7.10
CA GLU A 12 -16.35 -7.88 7.00
C GLU A 12 -15.89 -7.04 5.78
N ILE A 13 -14.98 -6.10 6.02
CA ILE A 13 -14.43 -5.18 4.99
C ILE A 13 -12.96 -5.45 4.70
N GLY A 14 -12.30 -6.26 5.52
CA GLY A 14 -10.92 -6.68 5.28
C GLY A 14 -10.50 -7.82 6.20
N SER A 15 -9.58 -8.65 5.71
CA SER A 15 -8.98 -9.75 6.47
C SER A 15 -7.47 -9.66 6.38
N GLY A 16 -6.79 -9.66 7.52
CA GLY A 16 -5.33 -9.69 7.58
C GLY A 16 -4.83 -10.70 8.61
N TYR A 17 -3.52 -10.85 8.67
CA TYR A 17 -2.84 -11.75 9.63
C TYR A 17 -3.16 -11.42 11.09
N PHE A 18 -3.41 -10.15 11.40
CA PHE A 18 -3.68 -9.66 12.76
C PHE A 18 -5.18 -9.62 13.10
N GLY A 19 -6.04 -10.18 12.25
CA GLY A 19 -7.47 -10.26 12.49
C GLY A 19 -8.32 -9.73 11.35
N LYS A 20 -9.63 -9.79 11.57
CA LYS A 20 -10.65 -9.31 10.63
C LYS A 20 -11.04 -7.89 10.98
N VAL A 21 -11.31 -7.11 9.94
CA VAL A 21 -11.80 -5.74 10.03
C VAL A 21 -13.24 -5.73 9.53
N HIS A 22 -14.13 -5.22 10.35
CA HIS A 22 -15.55 -5.07 10.06
C HIS A 22 -15.89 -3.59 9.93
N GLU A 23 -16.89 -3.28 9.12
CA GLU A 23 -17.59 -2.02 9.25
C GLU A 23 -18.28 -1.97 10.62
N GLY A 24 -18.38 -0.79 11.21
CA GLY A 24 -19.17 -0.61 12.42
C GLY A 24 -19.81 0.76 12.50
N THR A 25 -20.67 0.95 13.49
CA THR A 25 -21.27 2.24 13.82
C THR A 25 -21.30 2.41 15.34
N ASP A 26 -20.89 3.57 15.83
CA ASP A 26 -21.06 3.96 17.23
C ASP A 26 -21.71 5.35 17.35
N ASP A 27 -22.29 5.65 18.52
CA ASP A 27 -23.08 6.85 18.76
C ASP A 27 -22.24 8.15 18.77
N VAL A 28 -20.91 8.05 18.88
CA VAL A 28 -19.99 9.19 19.05
C VAL A 28 -19.36 9.59 17.71
N HIS A 29 -18.93 8.62 16.92
CA HIS A 29 -18.17 8.80 15.69
C HIS A 29 -19.00 8.48 14.44
N GLY A 30 -20.17 7.86 14.60
CA GLY A 30 -20.95 7.35 13.48
C GLY A 30 -20.26 6.15 12.85
N LYS A 31 -20.00 6.20 11.54
CA LYS A 31 -19.43 5.08 10.79
C LYS A 31 -17.93 4.90 11.10
N VAL A 32 -17.56 3.70 11.54
CA VAL A 32 -16.20 3.33 11.98
C VAL A 32 -15.73 2.02 11.32
N ALA A 33 -14.44 1.73 11.43
CA ALA A 33 -13.88 0.41 11.16
C ALA A 33 -13.49 -0.25 12.49
N VAL A 34 -13.76 -1.55 12.62
CA VAL A 34 -13.56 -2.31 13.85
C VAL A 34 -12.68 -3.51 13.55
N LYS A 35 -11.46 -3.53 14.07
CA LYS A 35 -10.57 -4.69 14.01
C LYS A 35 -10.78 -5.57 15.23
N ILE A 36 -11.08 -6.84 14.99
CA ILE A 36 -11.48 -7.79 16.03
C ILE A 36 -10.32 -8.75 16.31
N PHE A 37 -9.83 -8.72 17.55
CA PHE A 37 -8.85 -9.66 18.08
C PHE A 37 -9.56 -10.69 18.94
N THR A 38 -9.65 -11.92 18.46
CA THR A 38 -10.23 -13.03 19.23
C THR A 38 -9.16 -13.81 19.96
N ARG A 39 -9.54 -14.47 21.05
CA ARG A 39 -8.71 -15.52 21.66
C ARG A 39 -8.47 -16.67 20.67
N LYS A 40 -7.27 -17.25 20.66
CA LYS A 40 -7.01 -18.46 19.87
C LYS A 40 -7.53 -19.71 20.61
N PRO A 41 -8.03 -20.75 19.92
CA PRO A 41 -8.56 -21.95 20.58
C PRO A 41 -7.59 -22.64 21.55
N SER A 42 -6.28 -22.58 21.26
CA SER A 42 -5.22 -23.20 22.06
C SER A 42 -4.54 -22.25 23.05
N GLU A 43 -5.01 -21.01 23.17
CA GLU A 43 -4.38 -19.98 24.04
C GLU A 43 -4.93 -20.09 25.46
N ALA A 44 -4.04 -20.22 26.45
CA ALA A 44 -4.42 -20.28 27.86
C ALA A 44 -5.01 -18.94 28.34
N ASP A 45 -5.81 -18.96 29.41
CA ASP A 45 -6.44 -17.76 29.96
C ASP A 45 -5.40 -16.69 30.32
N ALA A 46 -4.32 -17.09 30.98
CA ALA A 46 -3.25 -16.19 31.40
C ALA A 46 -2.55 -15.53 30.22
N ASP A 47 -2.24 -16.29 29.16
CA ASP A 47 -1.61 -15.77 27.94
C ASP A 47 -2.53 -14.79 27.21
N TRP A 48 -3.83 -15.10 27.16
CA TRP A 48 -4.81 -14.21 26.54
C TRP A 48 -4.93 -12.90 27.32
N GLN A 49 -5.01 -12.95 28.65
CA GLN A 49 -5.06 -11.75 29.49
C GLN A 49 -3.80 -10.89 29.32
N GLU A 50 -2.63 -11.50 29.22
CA GLU A 50 -1.39 -10.76 28.97
C GLU A 50 -1.39 -10.13 27.56
N ARG A 51 -1.89 -10.84 26.54
CA ARG A 51 -2.06 -10.28 25.20
C ARG A 51 -3.08 -9.13 25.17
N LYS A 52 -4.17 -9.20 25.93
CA LYS A 52 -5.12 -8.07 26.07
C LYS A 52 -4.45 -6.83 26.65
N LYS A 53 -3.62 -6.97 27.69
CA LYS A 53 -2.84 -5.85 28.25
C LYS A 53 -1.88 -5.27 27.21
N GLY A 54 -1.21 -6.12 26.44
CA GLY A 54 -0.35 -5.70 25.33
C GLY A 54 -1.11 -4.91 24.26
N LEU A 55 -2.30 -5.38 23.86
CA LEU A 55 -3.18 -4.66 22.93
C LEU A 55 -3.62 -3.31 23.51
N LEU A 56 -3.98 -3.24 24.79
CA LEU A 56 -4.35 -1.99 25.46
C LEU A 56 -3.19 -0.98 25.47
N ALA A 57 -1.99 -1.43 25.84
CA ALA A 57 -0.79 -0.59 25.83
C ALA A 57 -0.48 -0.09 24.41
N GLU A 58 -0.68 -0.92 23.40
CA GLU A 58 -0.52 -0.52 22.01
C GLU A 58 -1.59 0.50 21.59
N GLY A 59 -2.87 0.26 21.85
CA GLY A 59 -3.92 1.23 21.54
C GLY A 59 -3.72 2.60 22.21
N GLN A 60 -3.17 2.62 23.43
CA GLN A 60 -2.78 3.85 24.12
C GLN A 60 -1.60 4.57 23.45
N ARG A 61 -0.68 3.84 22.81
CA ARG A 61 0.36 4.43 21.95
C ARG A 61 -0.27 4.97 20.67
N LEU A 62 -1.07 4.16 19.99
CA LEU A 62 -1.72 4.52 18.71
C LEU A 62 -2.59 5.78 18.85
N SER A 63 -3.32 5.93 19.96
CA SER A 63 -4.18 7.11 20.18
C SER A 63 -3.41 8.42 20.31
N ARG A 64 -2.10 8.38 20.61
CA ARG A 64 -1.23 9.57 20.70
C ARG A 64 -0.63 9.98 19.35
N ALA A 65 -0.79 9.15 18.32
CA ALA A 65 -0.26 9.37 16.98
C ALA A 65 -1.20 10.24 16.10
N GLU A 66 -1.71 11.35 16.66
CA GLU A 66 -2.63 12.22 15.91
C GLU A 66 -1.91 12.97 14.78
N HIS A 67 -2.33 12.69 13.54
CA HIS A 67 -1.90 13.37 12.33
C HIS A 67 -2.87 13.08 11.18
N THR A 68 -3.08 14.03 10.26
CA THR A 68 -4.04 13.88 9.14
C THR A 68 -3.74 12.66 8.24
N ASN A 69 -2.47 12.26 8.14
CA ASN A 69 -2.00 11.11 7.36
C ASN A 69 -1.71 9.83 8.18
N VAL A 70 -2.20 9.78 9.42
CA VAL A 70 -2.18 8.57 10.26
C VAL A 70 -3.64 8.22 10.57
N LEU A 71 -3.99 6.94 10.47
CA LEU A 71 -5.36 6.48 10.73
C LEU A 71 -5.69 6.70 12.20
N LYS A 72 -6.78 7.41 12.47
CA LYS A 72 -7.19 7.71 13.84
C LYS A 72 -7.74 6.46 14.53
N VAL A 73 -7.22 6.18 15.71
CA VAL A 73 -7.76 5.17 16.63
C VAL A 73 -8.66 5.89 17.64
N HIS A 74 -9.93 5.48 17.71
CA HIS A 74 -10.90 6.01 18.66
C HIS A 74 -10.79 5.32 20.02
N GLY A 75 -10.46 4.03 20.04
CA GLY A 75 -10.27 3.30 21.29
C GLY A 75 -10.20 1.79 21.14
N LEU A 76 -10.03 1.13 22.27
CA LEU A 76 -10.11 -0.31 22.43
C LEU A 76 -11.27 -0.63 23.37
N LEU A 77 -12.09 -1.59 22.98
CA LEU A 77 -13.25 -2.07 23.74
C LEU A 77 -13.15 -3.58 23.91
N GLU A 78 -13.51 -4.08 25.08
CA GLU A 78 -13.82 -5.50 25.20
C GLU A 78 -15.19 -5.77 24.60
N SER A 79 -15.31 -6.88 23.87
CA SER A 79 -16.60 -7.35 23.39
C SER A 79 -17.47 -7.78 24.56
N GLN A 80 -18.74 -7.40 24.53
CA GLN A 80 -19.72 -7.81 25.55
C GLN A 80 -20.28 -9.22 25.32
N THR A 81 -20.18 -9.70 24.07
CA THR A 81 -20.85 -10.93 23.62
C THR A 81 -19.88 -12.06 23.32
N SER A 82 -18.57 -11.78 23.32
CA SER A 82 -17.53 -12.75 22.99
C SER A 82 -16.22 -12.42 23.71
N ASP A 83 -15.32 -13.40 23.83
CA ASP A 83 -13.98 -13.18 24.38
C ASP A 83 -13.05 -12.58 23.30
N ALA A 84 -13.29 -11.30 23.00
CA ALA A 84 -12.63 -10.55 21.95
C ALA A 84 -12.35 -9.09 22.37
N VAL A 85 -11.36 -8.49 21.72
CA VAL A 85 -11.03 -7.06 21.84
C VAL A 85 -11.27 -6.38 20.50
N HIS A 86 -11.97 -5.25 20.52
CA HIS A 86 -12.31 -4.43 19.37
C HIS A 86 -11.45 -3.16 19.36
N LEU A 87 -10.65 -2.99 18.32
CA LEU A 87 -9.96 -1.73 18.03
C LEU A 87 -10.82 -0.92 17.07
N VAL A 88 -11.33 0.21 17.56
CA VAL A 88 -12.23 1.12 16.82
C VAL A 88 -11.40 2.24 16.22
N MET A 89 -11.59 2.50 14.93
CA MET A 89 -10.80 3.45 14.14
C MET A 89 -11.64 4.11 13.04
N ASP A 90 -11.10 5.17 12.44
CA ASP A 90 -11.72 5.87 11.31
C ASP A 90 -12.08 4.88 10.19
N TYR A 91 -13.28 5.01 9.64
CA TYR A 91 -13.67 4.30 8.43
C TYR A 91 -13.13 5.01 7.18
N CYS A 92 -12.35 4.29 6.36
CA CYS A 92 -11.78 4.78 5.11
C CYS A 92 -12.57 4.25 3.89
N PRO A 93 -13.55 5.01 3.35
CA PRO A 93 -14.41 4.53 2.26
C PRO A 93 -13.66 4.27 0.95
N GLY A 94 -12.51 4.91 0.75
CA GLY A 94 -11.68 4.70 -0.44
C GLY A 94 -10.88 3.38 -0.41
N GLY A 95 -10.99 2.60 0.67
CA GLY A 95 -10.24 1.36 0.86
C GLY A 95 -8.73 1.58 0.95
N CYS A 96 -7.96 0.52 0.72
CA CYS A 96 -6.50 0.58 0.69
C CYS A 96 -5.93 0.69 -0.73
N LEU A 97 -4.67 1.10 -0.85
CA LEU A 97 -3.96 1.16 -2.13
C LEU A 97 -3.69 -0.24 -2.74
N GLN A 98 -3.94 -1.33 -2.02
CA GLN A 98 -3.77 -2.69 -2.53
C GLN A 98 -4.54 -2.94 -3.84
N LYS A 99 -5.81 -2.54 -3.89
CA LYS A 99 -6.62 -2.69 -5.12
C LYS A 99 -6.06 -1.88 -6.29
N LYS A 100 -5.47 -0.72 -6.00
CA LYS A 100 -4.81 0.11 -7.03
C LYS A 100 -3.54 -0.55 -7.54
N PHE A 101 -2.75 -1.17 -6.66
CA PHE A 101 -1.60 -1.98 -7.03
C PHE A 101 -2.01 -3.19 -7.89
N GLU A 102 -3.07 -3.89 -7.52
CA GLU A 102 -3.61 -5.04 -8.26
C GLU A 102 -4.17 -4.66 -9.64
N ALA A 103 -4.73 -3.45 -9.77
CA ALA A 103 -5.26 -2.95 -11.02
C ALA A 103 -4.17 -2.64 -12.07
N GLY A 104 -2.92 -2.44 -11.66
CA GLY A 104 -1.79 -2.21 -12.57
C GLY A 104 -0.89 -1.03 -12.17
N PRO A 105 0.02 -0.62 -13.07
CA PRO A 105 0.90 0.52 -12.86
C PRO A 105 0.14 1.80 -12.49
N MET A 106 0.57 2.47 -11.43
CA MET A 106 0.01 3.74 -11.00
C MET A 106 0.71 4.92 -11.70
N ALA A 107 -0.07 5.91 -12.14
CA ALA A 107 0.47 7.14 -12.68
C ALA A 107 1.40 7.85 -11.68
N LEU A 108 2.52 8.37 -12.16
CA LEU A 108 3.55 9.01 -11.32
C LEU A 108 2.98 10.14 -10.44
N ALA A 109 2.03 10.92 -10.96
CA ALA A 109 1.39 12.00 -10.22
C ALA A 109 0.61 11.49 -9.00
N ASP A 110 -0.12 10.38 -9.14
CA ASP A 110 -0.85 9.74 -8.03
C ASP A 110 0.12 9.09 -7.04
N ALA A 111 1.13 8.37 -7.54
CA ALA A 111 2.15 7.74 -6.70
C ALA A 111 2.89 8.79 -5.86
N ARG A 112 3.27 9.92 -6.47
CA ARG A 112 3.88 11.07 -5.77
C ARG A 112 2.94 11.62 -4.70
N ARG A 113 1.65 11.85 -5.04
CA ARG A 113 0.66 12.36 -4.06
C ARG A 113 0.55 11.45 -2.85
N TYR A 114 0.42 10.15 -3.05
CA TYR A 114 0.33 9.19 -1.95
C TYR A 114 1.64 9.07 -1.17
N ALA A 115 2.79 9.08 -1.84
CA ALA A 115 4.10 9.09 -1.20
C ALA A 115 4.29 10.31 -0.30
N THR A 116 3.85 11.50 -0.73
CA THR A 116 3.89 12.72 0.09
C THR A 116 3.07 12.55 1.37
N HIS A 117 1.80 12.12 1.23
CA HIS A 117 0.93 11.87 2.39
C HIS A 117 1.53 10.86 3.37
N VAL A 118 2.01 9.72 2.86
CA VAL A 118 2.61 8.66 3.70
C VAL A 118 3.88 9.15 4.38
N THR A 119 4.73 9.90 3.68
CA THR A 119 5.94 10.49 4.28
C THR A 119 5.61 11.44 5.43
N MET A 120 4.57 12.28 5.28
CA MET A 120 4.11 13.16 6.37
C MET A 120 3.60 12.36 7.58
N GLY A 121 2.84 11.28 7.34
CA GLY A 121 2.40 10.37 8.39
C GLY A 121 3.56 9.69 9.12
N LEU A 122 4.55 9.18 8.37
CA LEU A 122 5.75 8.56 8.96
C LEU A 122 6.56 9.55 9.78
N ALA A 123 6.77 10.78 9.28
CA ALA A 123 7.47 11.81 10.03
C ALA A 123 6.79 12.08 11.38
N ALA A 124 5.45 12.13 11.41
CA ALA A 124 4.69 12.31 12.64
C ALA A 124 4.83 11.12 13.61
N LEU A 125 4.85 9.88 13.11
CA LEU A 125 5.10 8.69 13.93
C LEU A 125 6.52 8.65 14.49
N HIS A 126 7.52 8.88 13.63
CA HIS A 126 8.94 8.82 13.97
C HIS A 126 9.31 9.90 14.99
N ALA A 127 8.72 11.10 14.89
CA ALA A 127 8.90 12.16 15.89
C ALA A 127 8.40 11.77 17.30
N ARG A 128 7.54 10.75 17.40
CA ARG A 128 7.02 10.19 18.66
C ARG A 128 7.74 8.91 19.09
N GLY A 129 8.84 8.54 18.41
CA GLY A 129 9.59 7.31 18.67
C GLY A 129 8.83 6.04 18.26
N MET A 130 7.84 6.15 17.36
CA MET A 130 7.06 5.01 16.87
C MET A 130 7.61 4.57 15.51
N ILE A 131 7.76 3.25 15.33
CA ILE A 131 8.17 2.63 14.06
C ILE A 131 6.96 1.83 13.54
N HIS A 132 6.60 2.02 12.27
CA HIS A 132 5.41 1.40 11.69
C HIS A 132 5.60 -0.09 11.42
N ARG A 133 6.75 -0.49 10.86
CA ARG A 133 7.17 -1.89 10.61
C ARG A 133 6.38 -2.69 9.57
N ASP A 134 5.34 -2.12 8.97
CA ASP A 134 4.49 -2.85 8.00
C ASP A 134 3.91 -1.91 6.95
N ILE A 135 4.76 -1.06 6.37
CA ILE A 135 4.34 -0.13 5.33
C ILE A 135 4.19 -0.91 4.03
N LYS A 136 2.99 -0.95 3.48
CA LYS A 136 2.64 -1.63 2.22
C LYS A 136 1.36 -1.07 1.63
N PRO A 137 1.03 -1.33 0.34
CA PRO A 137 -0.21 -0.83 -0.27
C PRO A 137 -1.48 -1.17 0.53
N GLY A 138 -1.54 -2.37 1.13
CA GLY A 138 -2.66 -2.80 1.98
C GLY A 138 -2.87 -1.98 3.25
N ASN A 139 -1.83 -1.34 3.76
CA ASN A 139 -1.88 -0.57 5.01
C ASN A 139 -1.94 0.96 4.76
N ILE A 140 -2.04 1.38 3.49
CA ILE A 140 -2.25 2.78 3.13
C ILE A 140 -3.71 2.94 2.72
N LEU A 141 -4.51 3.55 3.60
CA LEU A 141 -5.95 3.72 3.45
C LEU A 141 -6.30 5.09 2.88
N LEU A 142 -7.42 5.17 2.16
CA LEU A 142 -7.93 6.39 1.57
C LEU A 142 -9.18 6.86 2.30
N ASN A 143 -9.09 8.04 2.90
CA ASN A 143 -10.23 8.66 3.58
C ASN A 143 -11.27 9.17 2.57
N LYS A 144 -12.38 9.74 3.08
CA LYS A 144 -13.47 10.29 2.26
C LYS A 144 -13.07 11.40 1.29
N HIS A 145 -11.92 12.03 1.48
CA HIS A 145 -11.37 13.08 0.61
C HIS A 145 -10.30 12.55 -0.35
N GLY A 146 -10.04 11.23 -0.35
CA GLY A 146 -9.00 10.61 -1.17
C GLY A 146 -7.57 10.85 -0.65
N ALA A 147 -7.41 11.40 0.55
CA ALA A 147 -6.11 11.54 1.18
C ALA A 147 -5.66 10.20 1.79
N ALA A 148 -4.36 9.94 1.72
CA ALA A 148 -3.79 8.68 2.21
C ALA A 148 -3.45 8.77 3.70
N GLN A 149 -3.79 7.71 4.43
CA GLN A 149 -3.55 7.53 5.86
C GLN A 149 -2.84 6.20 6.11
N LEU A 150 -1.83 6.22 6.96
CA LEU A 150 -1.15 5.01 7.44
C LEU A 150 -2.04 4.30 8.47
N GLY A 151 -2.48 3.10 8.13
CA GLY A 151 -3.23 2.20 9.03
C GLY A 151 -2.39 1.00 9.47
N ASP A 152 -2.94 0.22 10.41
CA ASP A 152 -2.35 -1.05 10.84
C ASP A 152 -0.89 -0.97 11.35
N PHE A 153 -0.51 0.18 11.92
CA PHE A 153 0.75 0.34 12.64
C PHE A 153 0.66 -0.26 14.05
N GLY A 154 1.80 -0.71 14.60
CA GLY A 154 1.89 -1.11 16.01
C GLY A 154 1.64 -2.57 16.35
N LEU A 155 1.03 -3.35 15.45
CA LEU A 155 0.74 -4.78 15.68
C LEU A 155 1.90 -5.70 15.27
N VAL A 156 2.81 -5.20 14.43
CA VAL A 156 4.01 -5.91 14.01
C VAL A 156 5.15 -5.60 14.97
N THR A 157 5.80 -6.62 15.50
CA THR A 157 7.00 -6.50 16.34
C THR A 157 8.23 -7.03 15.60
N ASP A 158 9.41 -6.63 16.05
CA ASP A 158 10.70 -7.06 15.48
C ASP A 158 10.83 -8.60 15.46
N ASN A 159 10.28 -9.27 16.47
CA ASN A 159 10.36 -10.73 16.60
C ASN A 159 9.51 -11.49 15.57
N ILE A 160 8.47 -10.86 15.03
CA ILE A 160 7.53 -11.54 14.11
C ILE A 160 7.67 -11.07 12.67
N ILE A 161 8.31 -9.91 12.43
CA ILE A 161 8.31 -9.25 11.13
C ILE A 161 8.91 -10.12 10.01
N VAL A 162 9.99 -10.88 10.27
CA VAL A 162 10.67 -11.68 9.24
C VAL A 162 9.79 -12.83 8.74
N ALA A 163 9.25 -13.61 9.67
CA ALA A 163 8.34 -14.72 9.36
C ALA A 163 7.03 -14.19 8.74
N TYR A 164 6.51 -13.11 9.30
CA TYR A 164 5.31 -12.43 8.83
C TYR A 164 5.43 -11.93 7.38
N ALA A 165 6.46 -11.16 7.08
CA ALA A 165 6.67 -10.59 5.76
C ALA A 165 6.92 -11.68 4.71
N SER A 166 7.64 -12.75 5.08
CA SER A 166 7.86 -13.91 4.21
C SER A 166 6.54 -14.61 3.85
N GLY A 167 5.69 -14.88 4.85
CA GLY A 167 4.39 -15.54 4.64
C GLY A 167 3.40 -14.72 3.82
N GLN A 168 3.54 -13.40 3.80
CA GLN A 168 2.64 -12.48 3.08
C GLN A 168 3.20 -12.03 1.72
N GLY A 169 4.34 -12.54 1.27
CA GLY A 169 4.97 -12.11 0.01
C GLY A 169 5.50 -10.68 0.05
N TYR A 170 5.84 -10.18 1.24
CA TYR A 170 6.44 -8.87 1.51
C TYR A 170 7.89 -8.99 1.98
N SER A 171 8.57 -10.10 1.71
CA SER A 171 9.99 -10.29 2.07
C SER A 171 10.90 -9.18 1.55
N ASP A 172 10.55 -8.59 0.40
CA ASP A 172 11.31 -7.52 -0.23
C ASP A 172 11.16 -6.17 0.48
N HIS A 173 10.13 -6.02 1.31
CA HIS A 173 9.92 -4.85 2.18
C HIS A 173 10.82 -4.88 3.41
N LEU A 174 11.51 -6.00 3.67
CA LEU A 174 12.52 -6.07 4.72
C LEU A 174 13.86 -5.56 4.17
N PRO A 175 14.47 -4.55 4.82
CA PRO A 175 15.79 -4.11 4.43
C PRO A 175 16.86 -5.13 4.85
N PRO A 176 18.08 -5.06 4.26
CA PRO A 176 19.15 -6.02 4.52
C PRO A 176 19.53 -6.15 6.00
N GLU A 177 19.55 -5.04 6.74
CA GLU A 177 19.88 -5.06 8.16
C GLU A 177 18.87 -5.88 8.99
N VAL A 178 17.58 -5.84 8.65
CA VAL A 178 16.55 -6.64 9.33
C VAL A 178 16.63 -8.11 8.91
N LEU A 179 16.91 -8.38 7.63
CA LEU A 179 17.13 -9.76 7.14
C LEU A 179 18.33 -10.43 7.79
N ASN A 180 19.35 -9.66 8.16
CA ASN A 180 20.57 -10.13 8.82
C ASN A 180 20.44 -10.20 10.36
N GLY A 181 19.22 -10.12 10.90
CA GLY A 181 18.96 -10.22 12.34
C GLY A 181 19.10 -8.91 13.12
N GLY A 182 19.25 -7.78 12.43
CA GLY A 182 19.14 -6.45 13.04
C GLY A 182 17.70 -6.09 13.39
N GLY A 183 17.55 -5.10 14.27
CA GLY A 183 16.24 -4.57 14.68
C GLY A 183 15.62 -3.64 13.65
N THR A 184 14.31 -3.39 13.76
CA THR A 184 13.64 -2.39 12.92
C THR A 184 13.98 -0.97 13.40
N SER A 185 13.90 0.00 12.49
CA SER A 185 14.21 1.40 12.79
C SER A 185 13.43 2.34 11.89
N VAL A 186 13.58 3.65 12.11
CA VAL A 186 13.08 4.67 11.16
C VAL A 186 13.62 4.45 9.74
N LYS A 187 14.82 3.89 9.59
CA LYS A 187 15.42 3.59 8.27
C LYS A 187 14.76 2.41 7.59
N SER A 188 14.33 1.40 8.36
CA SER A 188 13.60 0.26 7.79
C SER A 188 12.21 0.66 7.29
N ASP A 189 11.55 1.61 7.97
CA ASP A 189 10.30 2.20 7.48
C ASP A 189 10.49 2.95 6.16
N VAL A 190 11.58 3.72 6.03
CA VAL A 190 11.90 4.43 4.77
C VAL A 190 12.16 3.45 3.63
N TRP A 191 12.84 2.32 3.89
CA TRP A 191 12.99 1.25 2.92
C TRP A 191 11.64 0.68 2.48
N ALA A 192 10.79 0.31 3.43
CA ALA A 192 9.46 -0.25 3.16
C ALA A 192 8.56 0.73 2.38
N LEU A 193 8.68 2.04 2.65
CA LEU A 193 8.03 3.08 1.84
C LEU A 193 8.57 3.08 0.40
N GLY A 194 9.89 3.04 0.21
CA GLY A 194 10.50 2.97 -1.14
C GLY A 194 9.98 1.76 -1.93
N MET A 195 9.94 0.59 -1.29
CA MET A 195 9.39 -0.64 -1.87
C MET A 195 7.90 -0.53 -2.18
N THR A 196 7.14 0.18 -1.35
CA THR A 196 5.72 0.42 -1.57
C THR A 196 5.48 1.33 -2.78
N ILE A 197 6.23 2.42 -2.90
CA ILE A 197 6.17 3.32 -4.07
C ILE A 197 6.55 2.54 -5.33
N TYR A 198 7.64 1.76 -5.25
CA TYR A 198 8.08 0.92 -6.36
C TYR A 198 6.99 -0.06 -6.81
N ARG A 199 6.33 -0.76 -5.87
CA ARG A 199 5.18 -1.63 -6.19
C ARG A 199 4.06 -0.86 -6.87
N LEU A 200 3.67 0.29 -6.33
CA LEU A 200 2.57 1.09 -6.88
C LEU A 200 2.85 1.54 -8.31
N LEU A 201 4.07 2.00 -8.61
CA LEU A 201 4.46 2.45 -9.94
C LEU A 201 4.39 1.35 -11.00
N HIS A 202 4.52 0.09 -10.59
CA HIS A 202 4.61 -1.03 -11.53
C HIS A 202 3.39 -1.95 -11.55
N GLY A 203 2.57 -1.94 -10.49
CA GLY A 203 1.43 -2.83 -10.38
C GLY A 203 1.80 -4.30 -10.13
N ALA A 204 0.80 -5.11 -9.78
CA ALA A 204 1.00 -6.47 -9.30
C ALA A 204 1.54 -7.44 -10.36
N GLU A 205 0.95 -7.41 -11.57
CA GLU A 205 1.35 -8.32 -12.65
C GLU A 205 2.82 -8.12 -13.02
N TRP A 206 3.23 -6.87 -13.23
CA TRP A 206 4.61 -6.60 -13.60
C TRP A 206 5.58 -6.87 -12.45
N TYR A 207 5.26 -6.41 -11.23
CA TYR A 207 6.11 -6.65 -10.07
C TYR A 207 6.39 -8.15 -9.84
N SER A 208 5.40 -9.01 -10.11
CA SER A 208 5.55 -10.47 -9.95
C SER A 208 6.58 -11.10 -10.88
N ARG A 209 6.88 -10.47 -12.02
CA ARG A 209 7.83 -10.96 -13.03
C ARG A 209 9.27 -10.56 -12.75
N LEU A 210 9.48 -9.67 -11.79
CA LEU A 210 10.81 -9.17 -11.48
C LEU A 210 11.64 -10.16 -10.68
N PRO A 211 12.98 -10.14 -10.84
CA PRO A 211 13.87 -10.83 -9.91
C PRO A 211 13.57 -10.36 -8.49
N LYS A 212 13.32 -11.29 -7.57
CA LYS A 212 12.99 -10.94 -6.19
C LYS A 212 14.12 -10.10 -5.57
N PRO A 213 13.83 -8.87 -5.12
CA PRO A 213 14.76 -7.97 -4.45
C PRO A 213 15.67 -8.61 -3.42
N ARG A 214 15.20 -9.61 -2.67
CA ARG A 214 15.97 -10.33 -1.65
C ARG A 214 17.36 -10.84 -2.12
N HIS A 215 17.53 -11.21 -3.39
CA HIS A 215 18.83 -11.71 -3.89
C HIS A 215 19.82 -10.57 -4.20
N VAL A 216 19.33 -9.34 -4.33
CA VAL A 216 20.09 -8.14 -4.73
C VAL A 216 20.28 -7.20 -3.53
N ALA A 217 19.28 -7.07 -2.66
CA ALA A 217 19.29 -6.21 -1.48
C ALA A 217 20.43 -6.56 -0.51
N GLY A 218 20.70 -7.85 -0.28
CA GLY A 218 21.78 -8.31 0.61
C GLY A 218 23.20 -7.91 0.16
N ARG A 219 23.38 -7.45 -1.09
CA ARG A 219 24.68 -7.04 -1.65
C ARG A 219 24.83 -5.52 -1.77
N GLY A 220 23.83 -4.74 -1.36
CA GLY A 220 23.76 -3.29 -1.63
C GLY A 220 23.50 -2.99 -3.12
N GLY A 221 23.30 -1.72 -3.46
CA GLY A 221 23.10 -1.30 -4.86
C GLY A 221 21.74 -1.64 -5.46
N PHE A 222 20.79 -2.14 -4.68
CA PHE A 222 19.45 -2.55 -5.13
C PHE A 222 18.76 -1.53 -6.05
N ALA A 223 18.78 -0.25 -5.71
CA ALA A 223 18.21 0.83 -6.55
C ALA A 223 18.84 0.94 -7.95
N LYS A 224 20.10 0.52 -8.13
CA LYS A 224 20.82 0.50 -9.42
C LYS A 224 20.48 -0.72 -10.29
N HIS A 225 19.80 -1.70 -9.70
CA HIS A 225 19.40 -2.96 -10.34
C HIS A 225 17.87 -3.10 -10.42
N LEU A 226 17.13 -2.11 -9.93
CA LEU A 226 15.70 -2.02 -10.13
C LEU A 226 15.45 -1.69 -11.60
N PRO A 227 14.83 -2.58 -12.39
CA PRO A 227 14.34 -2.17 -13.70
C PRO A 227 13.34 -1.04 -13.48
N PHE A 228 13.58 0.12 -14.12
CA PHE A 228 12.64 1.22 -14.09
C PHE A 228 11.68 1.06 -15.26
N LEU A 229 10.39 0.88 -14.93
CA LEU A 229 9.29 0.62 -15.84
C LEU A 229 9.47 -0.68 -16.66
N PRO A 230 8.35 -1.32 -17.06
CA PRO A 230 8.41 -2.55 -17.81
C PRO A 230 9.28 -2.55 -19.05
N ASP A 231 9.90 -3.72 -19.28
CA ASP A 231 10.37 -4.13 -20.61
C ASP A 231 9.29 -3.93 -21.66
N LYS A 232 8.00 -3.95 -21.32
CA LYS A 232 6.92 -3.49 -22.19
C LYS A 232 5.76 -2.84 -21.40
N VAL A 233 5.54 -1.54 -21.57
CA VAL A 233 4.37 -0.81 -21.02
C VAL A 233 3.34 -0.66 -22.11
N SER A 234 2.07 -0.93 -21.81
CA SER A 234 0.94 -0.60 -22.69
C SER A 234 -0.07 0.26 -21.92
N TRP A 235 -0.34 1.46 -22.42
CA TRP A 235 -1.44 2.30 -21.95
C TRP A 235 -2.57 2.26 -22.93
N THR A 236 -3.78 2.30 -22.41
CA THR A 236 -4.97 2.40 -23.23
C THR A 236 -5.95 3.43 -22.65
N CYS A 237 -6.47 4.31 -23.51
CA CYS A 237 -7.52 5.25 -23.16
C CYS A 237 -8.69 5.14 -24.14
N LEU A 238 -9.93 5.14 -23.65
CA LEU A 238 -11.12 5.26 -24.49
C LEU A 238 -11.52 6.74 -24.57
N HIS A 239 -11.60 7.28 -25.78
CA HIS A 239 -12.10 8.64 -26.00
C HIS A 239 -13.04 8.67 -27.19
N LYS A 240 -14.29 9.13 -26.97
CA LYS A 240 -15.39 9.07 -27.94
C LYS A 240 -15.54 7.62 -28.47
N ASN A 241 -15.48 7.44 -29.78
CA ASN A 241 -15.65 6.14 -30.44
C ASN A 241 -14.31 5.49 -30.83
N ARG A 242 -13.22 5.80 -30.11
CA ARG A 242 -11.89 5.23 -30.37
C ARG A 242 -11.15 4.86 -29.09
N LYS A 243 -10.46 3.72 -29.15
CA LYS A 243 -9.52 3.24 -28.14
C LYS A 243 -8.12 3.61 -28.60
N TYR A 244 -7.40 4.38 -27.80
CA TYR A 244 -6.05 4.84 -28.05
C TYR A 244 -5.09 3.94 -27.27
N PHE A 245 -3.99 3.58 -27.90
CA PHE A 245 -2.97 2.70 -27.37
C PHE A 245 -1.62 3.40 -27.45
N VAL A 246 -0.82 3.24 -26.39
CA VAL A 246 0.60 3.54 -26.37
C VAL A 246 1.29 2.31 -25.87
N GLU A 247 2.22 1.79 -26.63
CA GLU A 247 3.15 0.79 -26.13
C GLU A 247 4.55 1.38 -26.12
N TRP A 248 5.33 1.06 -25.11
CA TRP A 248 6.78 1.09 -25.25
C TRP A 248 7.38 -0.22 -24.79
N GLU A 249 8.55 -0.57 -25.28
CA GLU A 249 9.28 -1.78 -24.99
C GLU A 249 10.77 -1.46 -24.81
N MET A 250 11.40 -1.89 -23.72
CA MET A 250 12.84 -1.83 -23.54
C MET A 250 13.48 -2.91 -24.43
N VAL A 251 14.33 -2.48 -25.37
CA VAL A 251 14.98 -3.35 -26.36
C VAL A 251 16.49 -3.49 -26.13
N GLY A 252 17.02 -2.81 -25.11
CA GLY A 252 18.41 -2.88 -24.68
C GLY A 252 18.64 -2.05 -23.42
N ALA A 253 19.87 -2.04 -22.90
CA ALA A 253 20.23 -1.20 -21.76
C ALA A 253 19.97 0.29 -22.10
N ASP A 254 18.98 0.88 -21.44
CA ASP A 254 18.50 2.26 -21.65
C ASP A 254 17.97 2.58 -23.07
N LEU A 255 17.59 1.57 -23.85
CA LEU A 255 16.99 1.73 -25.19
C LEU A 255 15.54 1.24 -25.22
N TYR A 256 14.67 2.06 -25.79
CA TYR A 256 13.23 1.85 -25.82
C TYR A 256 12.68 2.00 -27.24
N ASN A 257 11.80 1.09 -27.63
CA ASN A 257 10.88 1.26 -28.76
C ASN A 257 9.56 1.76 -28.22
N TRP A 258 8.92 2.73 -28.84
CA TRP A 258 7.52 3.04 -28.55
C TRP A 258 6.67 2.96 -29.81
N SER A 259 5.38 2.78 -29.65
CA SER A 259 4.38 2.87 -30.72
C SER A 259 3.07 3.41 -30.16
N ALA A 260 2.42 4.28 -30.90
CA ALA A 260 1.12 4.83 -30.51
C ALA A 260 0.13 4.68 -31.67
N TRP A 261 -1.08 4.22 -31.37
CA TRP A 261 -2.14 4.08 -32.37
C TRP A 261 -3.53 4.22 -31.76
N SER A 262 -4.56 4.29 -32.60
CA SER A 262 -5.95 4.17 -32.17
C SER A 262 -6.73 3.21 -33.04
N GLU A 263 -7.67 2.52 -32.42
CA GLU A 263 -8.65 1.64 -33.06
C GLU A 263 -10.05 2.19 -32.83
N PRO A 264 -10.94 2.14 -33.84
CA PRO A 264 -12.34 2.48 -33.62
C PRO A 264 -13.04 1.42 -32.77
N THR A 265 -14.02 1.84 -31.97
CA THR A 265 -14.89 0.90 -31.22
C THR A 265 -15.97 0.26 -32.09
N GLY A 266 -16.07 0.65 -33.36
CA GLY A 266 -16.99 0.10 -34.36
C GLY A 266 -16.31 0.03 -35.74
N LYS A 267 -17.06 0.24 -36.83
CA LYS A 267 -16.47 0.22 -38.18
C LYS A 267 -15.50 1.38 -38.39
N GLY A 268 -14.31 1.08 -38.90
CA GLY A 268 -13.31 2.05 -39.33
C GLY A 268 -11.90 1.47 -39.30
N ASN A 269 -10.91 2.30 -39.64
CA ASN A 269 -9.51 1.86 -39.73
C ASN A 269 -8.70 2.28 -38.50
N ARG A 270 -7.69 1.46 -38.18
CA ARG A 270 -6.60 1.80 -37.25
C ARG A 270 -5.88 3.06 -37.74
N ARG A 271 -5.51 3.95 -36.82
CA ARG A 271 -4.66 5.12 -37.11
C ARG A 271 -3.38 5.01 -36.29
N SER A 272 -2.22 4.99 -36.95
CA SER A 272 -0.93 5.07 -36.27
C SER A 272 -0.57 6.53 -36.02
N PHE A 273 0.02 6.82 -34.87
CA PHE A 273 0.47 8.16 -34.48
C PHE A 273 1.99 8.28 -34.44
N GLY A 274 2.69 7.15 -34.41
CA GLY A 274 4.15 7.12 -34.48
C GLY A 274 4.71 5.86 -33.84
N SER A 275 6.01 5.69 -34.03
CA SER A 275 6.82 4.68 -33.35
C SER A 275 8.29 5.09 -33.36
N SER A 276 9.07 4.55 -32.44
CA SER A 276 10.53 4.68 -32.42
C SER A 276 11.23 3.34 -32.59
N ASN A 277 12.55 3.41 -32.78
CA ASN A 277 13.43 2.25 -32.80
C ASN A 277 14.70 2.56 -32.00
N GLY A 278 14.78 2.06 -30.76
CA GLY A 278 15.95 2.11 -29.90
C GLY A 278 16.34 3.53 -29.49
N VAL A 279 15.44 4.25 -28.82
CA VAL A 279 15.70 5.61 -28.31
C VAL A 279 15.89 5.60 -26.80
N SER A 280 16.58 6.60 -26.25
CA SER A 280 16.67 6.77 -24.80
C SER A 280 15.31 7.10 -24.18
N TYR A 281 15.16 6.87 -22.87
CA TYR A 281 13.94 7.19 -22.13
C TYR A 281 13.50 8.66 -22.32
N ASP A 282 14.41 9.63 -22.15
CA ASP A 282 14.12 11.06 -22.29
C ASP A 282 13.69 11.45 -23.71
N THR A 283 14.14 10.68 -24.71
CA THR A 283 13.74 10.87 -26.11
C THR A 283 12.35 10.28 -26.34
N ALA A 284 12.10 9.05 -25.87
CA ALA A 284 10.80 8.40 -25.95
C ALA A 284 9.69 9.24 -25.28
N ASP A 285 9.94 9.75 -24.07
CA ASP A 285 9.00 10.57 -23.32
C ASP A 285 8.63 11.86 -24.08
N ARG A 286 9.65 12.58 -24.58
CA ARG A 286 9.45 13.80 -25.37
C ARG A 286 8.67 13.55 -26.66
N GLU A 287 8.99 12.47 -27.37
CA GLU A 287 8.32 12.09 -28.62
C GLU A 287 6.85 11.70 -28.38
N LEU A 288 6.57 10.96 -27.30
CA LEU A 288 5.21 10.61 -26.90
C LEU A 288 4.40 11.87 -26.53
N VAL A 289 4.95 12.77 -25.70
CA VAL A 289 4.30 14.04 -25.34
C VAL A 289 3.98 14.87 -26.59
N ALA A 290 4.93 15.00 -27.52
CA ALA A 290 4.72 15.72 -28.78
C ALA A 290 3.68 15.05 -29.69
N THR A 291 3.61 13.71 -29.68
CA THR A 291 2.62 12.93 -30.43
C THR A 291 1.22 13.16 -29.87
N PHE A 292 1.04 13.13 -28.55
CA PHE A 292 -0.26 13.34 -27.90
C PHE A 292 -0.74 14.79 -27.91
N ALA A 293 0.17 15.76 -27.87
CA ALA A 293 -0.19 17.18 -28.04
C ALA A 293 -0.88 17.46 -29.39
N LYS A 294 -0.65 16.64 -30.41
CA LYS A 294 -1.29 16.75 -31.73
C LYS A 294 -2.67 16.08 -31.82
N ILE A 295 -3.02 15.25 -30.84
CA ILE A 295 -4.20 14.38 -30.90
C ILE A 295 -5.45 15.06 -30.30
N GLY A 296 -5.30 16.17 -29.57
CA GLY A 296 -6.40 16.98 -29.03
C GLY A 296 -6.95 16.42 -27.74
#